data_AF-A0A1I0Y8Q0-F1
#
_entry.id   AF-A0A1I0Y8Q0-F1
#
_cell.length_a   1.000
_cell.length_b   1.000
_cell.length_c   1.000
_cell.angle_alpha   90.00
_cell.angle_beta   90.00
_cell.angle_gamma   90.00
#
_symmetry.space_group_name_H-M   'P 1'
#
loop_
_entity.id
_entity.type
_entity.pdbx_description
1 polymer ?
#
loop_
_entity_poly.entity_id
_entity_poly.type
_entity_poly.pdbx_seq_one_letter_code
_entity_poly.pdbx_strand_id
1 'polypeptide(L)'
;MENLASLFVLLFLAITFLQSGYDKYTDWNGNLSWLTEHFSGTIFANKVPLALKTVLVFEILAGILCVVGMIEMSISGGTTFGKYGACLSCVTLLMLLFGQRIAKDYDGARTIVIYFIPAIMGVYWLS
;
A
#
# COMPACT_ATOMS: atom_id res chain seq x y z
N MET A 1 -13.82 -7.98 22.78
CA MET A 1 -13.19 -6.63 22.65
C MET A 1 -11.70 -6.72 22.36
N GLU A 2 -11.07 -7.87 22.54
CA GLU A 2 -9.75 -8.16 21.95
C GLU A 2 -9.87 -8.01 20.43
N ASN A 3 -8.94 -7.26 19.81
CA ASN A 3 -8.81 -7.02 18.36
C ASN A 3 -9.45 -5.77 17.71
N LEU A 4 -10.08 -4.84 18.46
CA LEU A 4 -10.58 -3.59 17.84
C LEU A 4 -9.47 -2.74 17.20
N ALA A 5 -8.30 -2.66 17.84
CA ALA A 5 -7.16 -1.92 17.30
C ALA A 5 -6.66 -2.51 15.97
N SER A 6 -6.55 -3.84 15.90
CA SER A 6 -6.17 -4.57 14.69
C SER A 6 -7.21 -4.39 13.58
N LEU A 7 -8.51 -4.43 13.89
CA LEU A 7 -9.57 -4.16 12.92
C LEU A 7 -9.51 -2.74 12.37
N PHE A 8 -9.24 -1.73 13.21
CA PHE A 8 -9.10 -0.35 12.74
C PHE A 8 -7.86 -0.15 11.88
N VAL A 9 -6.74 -0.79 12.21
CA VAL A 9 -5.54 -0.74 11.37
C VAL A 9 -5.79 -1.43 10.03
N LEU A 10 -6.41 -2.60 10.01
CA LEU A 10 -6.76 -3.27 8.75
C LEU A 10 -7.72 -2.45 7.91
N LEU A 11 -8.72 -1.80 8.53
CA LEU A 11 -9.64 -0.91 7.83
C LEU A 11 -8.92 0.31 7.25
N PHE A 12 -8.02 0.92 8.03
CA PHE A 12 -7.19 2.04 7.57
C PHE A 12 -6.35 1.64 6.35
N LEU A 13 -5.68 0.49 6.39
CA LEU A 13 -4.87 -0.01 5.27
C LEU A 13 -5.76 -0.36 4.07
N ALA A 14 -6.90 -1.01 4.29
CA ALA A 14 -7.86 -1.33 3.24
C ALA A 14 -8.33 -0.06 2.50
N ILE A 15 -8.76 0.97 3.23
CA ILE A 15 -9.17 2.25 2.63
C ILE A 15 -8.01 2.85 1.84
N THR A 16 -6.82 2.95 2.47
CA THR A 16 -5.64 3.55 1.85
C THR A 16 -5.29 2.90 0.51
N PHE A 17 -5.16 1.57 0.48
CA PHE A 17 -4.70 0.87 -0.72
C PHE A 17 -5.79 0.64 -1.76
N LEU A 18 -7.04 0.37 -1.35
CA LEU A 18 -8.13 0.21 -2.31
C LEU A 18 -8.47 1.54 -2.99
N GLN A 19 -8.47 2.65 -2.24
CA GLN A 19 -8.69 3.97 -2.84
C GLN A 19 -7.53 4.36 -3.76
N SER A 20 -6.29 4.20 -3.30
CA SER A 20 -5.09 4.45 -4.11
C SER A 20 -5.05 3.60 -5.39
N GLY A 21 -5.50 2.34 -5.32
CA GLY A 21 -5.62 1.45 -6.48
C GLY A 21 -6.77 1.84 -7.42
N TYR A 22 -7.93 2.21 -6.87
CA TYR A 22 -9.08 2.68 -7.64
C TYR A 22 -8.74 3.94 -8.45
N ASP A 23 -8.06 4.90 -7.83
CA ASP A 23 -7.65 6.16 -8.48
C ASP A 23 -6.71 5.89 -9.66
N LYS A 24 -5.73 4.98 -9.49
CA LYS A 24 -4.82 4.57 -10.57
C LYS A 24 -5.51 3.80 -11.68
N TYR A 25 -6.50 2.97 -11.35
CA TYR A 25 -7.24 2.20 -12.35
C TYR A 25 -8.14 3.10 -13.18
N THR A 26 -8.80 4.07 -12.55
CA THR A 26 -9.76 4.97 -13.21
C THR A 26 -9.08 6.11 -13.97
N ASP A 27 -8.02 6.71 -13.42
CA ASP A 27 -7.21 7.73 -14.07
C ASP A 27 -5.80 7.22 -14.40
N TRP A 28 -5.75 6.15 -15.20
CA TRP A 28 -4.48 5.54 -15.60
C TRP A 28 -3.57 6.51 -16.36
N ASN A 29 -4.13 7.24 -17.33
CA ASN A 29 -3.35 8.12 -18.21
C ASN A 29 -2.84 9.37 -17.47
N GLY A 30 -3.63 9.94 -16.56
CA GLY A 30 -3.18 11.06 -15.72
C GLY A 30 -2.04 10.64 -14.79
N ASN A 31 -2.18 9.50 -14.10
CA ASN A 31 -1.13 8.94 -13.25
C ASN A 31 0.14 8.61 -14.05
N LEU A 32 0.00 7.99 -15.22
CA LEU A 32 1.12 7.64 -16.07
C LEU A 32 1.88 8.89 -16.54
N SER A 33 1.16 9.93 -16.97
CA SER A 33 1.75 11.18 -17.42
C SER A 33 2.52 11.86 -16.29
N TRP A 34 1.88 12.02 -15.12
CA TRP A 34 2.50 12.64 -13.94
C TRP A 34 3.75 11.89 -13.49
N LEU A 35 3.68 10.55 -13.39
CA LEU A 35 4.83 9.73 -13.00
C LEU A 35 5.95 9.75 -14.04
N THR A 36 5.62 9.81 -15.32
CA THR A 36 6.64 9.88 -16.39
C THR A 36 7.45 11.16 -16.27
N GLU A 37 6.79 12.28 -16.01
CA GLU A 37 7.47 13.55 -15.74
C GLU A 37 8.29 13.50 -14.45
N HIS A 38 7.68 13.01 -13.36
CA HIS A 38 8.31 12.91 -12.04
C HIS A 38 9.59 12.04 -12.05
N PHE A 39 9.61 10.96 -12.84
CA PHE A 39 10.73 10.04 -12.94
C PHE A 39 11.64 10.28 -14.17
N SER A 40 11.41 11.33 -14.96
CA SER A 40 12.10 11.60 -16.23
C SER A 40 13.64 11.64 -16.12
N GLY A 41 14.17 12.16 -15.01
CA GLY A 41 15.61 12.24 -14.72
C GLY A 41 16.21 11.01 -14.02
N THR A 42 15.49 9.88 -13.94
CA THR A 42 15.85 8.74 -13.10
C THR A 42 16.00 7.43 -13.90
N ILE A 43 16.50 6.38 -13.24
CA ILE A 43 16.57 5.03 -13.80
C ILE A 43 15.19 4.42 -14.16
N PHE A 44 14.09 5.04 -13.71
CA PHE A 44 12.73 4.60 -13.96
C PHE A 44 12.06 5.28 -15.16
N ALA A 45 12.69 6.27 -15.81
CA ALA A 45 12.06 7.05 -16.90
C ALA A 45 11.36 6.19 -17.97
N ASN A 46 11.99 5.08 -18.39
CA ASN A 46 11.44 4.17 -19.42
C ASN A 46 10.68 2.96 -18.83
N LYS A 47 10.54 2.89 -17.51
CA LYS A 47 9.94 1.77 -16.77
C LYS A 47 8.70 2.19 -15.97
N VAL A 48 8.29 3.46 -16.06
CA VAL A 48 7.14 4.00 -15.33
C VAL A 48 5.85 3.20 -15.54
N PRO A 49 5.46 2.82 -16.77
CA PRO A 49 4.23 2.03 -16.96
C PRO A 49 4.26 0.69 -16.24
N LEU A 50 5.43 0.03 -16.23
CA LEU A 50 5.62 -1.24 -15.55
C LEU A 50 5.58 -1.06 -14.04
N ALA A 51 6.29 -0.06 -13.51
CA ALA A 51 6.31 0.26 -12.09
C ALA A 51 4.90 0.59 -11.56
N LEU A 52 4.14 1.43 -12.30
CA LEU A 52 2.76 1.78 -11.98
C LEU A 52 1.87 0.53 -11.92
N LYS A 53 1.98 -0.35 -12.93
CA LYS A 53 1.20 -1.61 -12.96
C LYS A 53 1.55 -2.52 -11.78
N THR A 54 2.84 -2.67 -11.48
CA THR A 54 3.29 -3.51 -10.35
C THR A 54 2.77 -2.96 -9.03
N VAL A 55 2.90 -1.67 -8.78
CA VAL A 55 2.37 -1.04 -7.57
C VAL A 55 0.85 -1.24 -7.47
N LEU A 56 0.10 -0.98 -8.55
CA LEU A 56 -1.36 -1.15 -8.56
C LEU A 56 -1.79 -2.57 -8.16
N VAL A 57 -1.13 -3.61 -8.69
CA VAL A 57 -1.42 -5.01 -8.32
C VAL A 57 -1.19 -5.24 -6.84
N PHE A 58 -0.07 -4.75 -6.30
CA PHE A 58 0.26 -4.89 -4.88
C PHE A 58 -0.70 -4.12 -3.97
N GLU A 59 -1.12 -2.92 -4.37
CA GLU A 59 -2.12 -2.12 -3.64
C GLU A 59 -3.46 -2.85 -3.55
N ILE A 60 -3.97 -3.35 -4.69
CA ILE A 60 -5.26 -4.07 -4.72
C ILE A 60 -5.18 -5.35 -3.88
N LEU A 61 -4.11 -6.14 -4.03
CA LEU A 61 -3.95 -7.37 -3.24
C LEU A 61 -3.83 -7.08 -1.74
N ALA A 62 -3.07 -6.05 -1.35
CA ALA A 62 -2.93 -5.66 0.05
C ALA A 62 -4.27 -5.22 0.64
N GLY A 63 -5.02 -4.38 -0.09
CA GLY A 63 -6.36 -3.93 0.30
C GLY A 63 -7.35 -5.07 0.45
N ILE A 64 -7.41 -6.00 -0.53
CA ILE A 64 -8.29 -7.17 -0.46
C ILE A 64 -7.94 -8.05 0.74
N LEU A 65 -6.65 -8.35 0.96
CA LEU A 65 -6.22 -9.17 2.10
C LEU A 65 -6.56 -8.50 3.44
N CYS A 66 -6.49 -7.17 3.54
CA CYS A 66 -6.92 -6.46 4.74
C CYS A 66 -8.42 -6.63 4.99
N VAL A 67 -9.26 -6.51 3.96
CA VAL A 67 -10.72 -6.74 4.07
C VAL A 67 -11.03 -8.19 4.44
N VAL A 68 -10.40 -9.15 3.76
CA VAL A 68 -10.57 -10.58 4.06
C VAL A 68 -10.10 -10.90 5.49
N GLY A 69 -9.00 -10.29 5.94
CA GLY A 69 -8.50 -10.41 7.31
C GLY A 69 -9.49 -9.88 8.34
N MET A 70 -10.14 -8.74 8.08
CA MET A 70 -11.20 -8.25 8.97
C MET A 70 -12.38 -9.23 9.08
N ILE A 71 -12.77 -9.84 7.96
CA ILE A 71 -13.83 -10.85 7.91
C ILE A 71 -13.42 -12.12 8.67
N GLU A 72 -12.21 -12.63 8.44
CA GLU A 72 -11.63 -13.78 9.15
C GLU A 72 -11.66 -13.53 10.67
N MET A 73 -11.11 -12.40 11.12
CA MET A 73 -11.05 -12.04 12.53
C MET A 73 -12.44 -11.93 13.18
N SER A 74 -13.44 -11.46 12.43
CA SER A 74 -14.80 -11.27 12.94
C SER A 74 -15.59 -12.58 13.03
N ILE A 75 -15.28 -13.57 12.19
CA ILE A 75 -16.02 -14.84 12.10
C ILE A 75 -15.32 -15.97 12.86
N SER A 76 -14.01 -16.15 12.63
CA SER A 76 -13.24 -17.29 13.15
C SER A 76 -12.22 -16.88 14.23
N GLY A 77 -11.97 -15.58 14.41
CA GLY A 77 -10.93 -15.09 15.32
C GLY A 77 -9.50 -15.28 14.81
N GLY A 78 -9.32 -15.83 13.60
CA GLY A 78 -8.00 -16.00 12.97
C GLY A 78 -7.42 -14.68 12.47
N THR A 79 -6.09 -14.57 12.43
CA THR A 79 -5.36 -13.35 12.01
C THR A 79 -4.54 -13.53 10.73
N THR A 80 -4.64 -14.68 10.06
CA THR A 80 -3.74 -15.09 8.98
C THR A 80 -3.79 -14.13 7.80
N PHE A 81 -4.99 -13.86 7.28
CA PHE A 81 -5.17 -12.98 6.12
C PHE A 81 -4.90 -11.53 6.47
N GLY A 82 -5.25 -11.11 7.70
CA GLY A 82 -4.92 -9.77 8.19
C GLY A 82 -3.42 -9.55 8.26
N LYS A 83 -2.65 -10.52 8.77
CA LYS A 83 -1.19 -10.48 8.82
C LYS A 83 -0.58 -10.40 7.42
N TYR A 84 -1.08 -11.19 6.48
CA TYR A 84 -0.64 -11.12 5.08
C TYR A 84 -0.99 -9.77 4.43
N GLY A 85 -2.18 -9.22 4.70
CA GLY A 85 -2.57 -7.89 4.25
C GLY A 85 -1.63 -6.81 4.76
N ALA A 86 -1.40 -6.75 6.07
CA ALA A 86 -0.49 -5.78 6.69
C ALA A 86 0.97 -5.93 6.20
N CYS A 87 1.43 -7.17 6.00
CA CYS A 87 2.77 -7.43 5.45
C CYS A 87 2.88 -6.93 4.00
N LEU A 88 1.88 -7.23 3.16
CA LEU A 88 1.87 -6.79 1.78
C LEU A 88 1.76 -5.26 1.68
N SER A 89 0.98 -4.63 2.56
CA SER A 89 0.97 -3.17 2.73
C SER A 89 2.35 -2.59 3.03
N CYS A 90 3.13 -3.21 3.92
CA CYS A 90 4.50 -2.80 4.20
C CYS A 90 5.38 -2.91 2.95
N VAL A 91 5.27 -4.02 2.21
CA VAL A 91 6.02 -4.22 0.95
C VAL A 91 5.66 -3.13 -0.08
N THR A 92 4.37 -2.86 -0.28
CA THR A 92 3.89 -1.81 -1.20
C THR A 92 4.43 -0.43 -0.81
N LEU A 93 4.42 -0.08 0.48
CA LEU A 93 4.98 1.19 0.96
C LEU A 93 6.49 1.27 0.77
N LEU A 94 7.24 0.17 0.96
CA LEU A 94 8.67 0.14 0.70
C LEU A 94 8.99 0.30 -0.79
N MET A 95 8.17 -0.27 -1.69
CA MET A 95 8.28 -0.02 -3.13
C MET A 95 8.06 1.45 -3.48
N LEU A 96 7.03 2.07 -2.90
CA LEU A 96 6.76 3.50 -3.08
C LEU A 96 7.91 4.36 -2.53
N LEU A 97 8.38 4.08 -1.31
CA LEU A 97 9.52 4.76 -0.69
C LEU A 97 10.75 4.69 -1.59
N PHE A 98 11.04 3.52 -2.15
CA PHE A 98 12.17 3.33 -3.06
C PHE A 98 12.06 4.22 -4.30
N GLY A 99 10.87 4.29 -4.91
CA GLY A 99 10.60 5.23 -6.00
C GLY A 99 10.88 6.68 -5.58
N GLN A 100 10.32 7.13 -4.47
CA GLN A 100 10.52 8.50 -3.97
C GLN A 100 12.00 8.82 -3.73
N ARG A 101 12.79 7.87 -3.20
CA ARG A 101 14.24 8.04 -3.01
C ARG A 101 15.01 8.15 -4.32
N ILE A 102 14.62 7.41 -5.36
CA ILE A 102 15.22 7.51 -6.69
C ILE A 102 14.90 8.86 -7.34
N ALA A 103 13.68 9.35 -7.18
CA ALA A 103 13.27 10.67 -7.65
C ALA A 103 13.84 11.83 -6.81
N LYS A 104 14.51 11.53 -5.70
CA LYS A 104 14.99 12.51 -4.70
C LYS A 104 13.85 13.37 -4.12
N ASP A 105 12.63 12.83 -4.10
CA ASP A 105 11.48 13.46 -3.46
C ASP A 105 11.46 13.07 -1.97
N TYR A 106 12.03 13.95 -1.15
CA TYR A 106 12.13 13.74 0.29
C TYR A 106 10.80 13.96 1.02
N ASP A 107 9.93 14.82 0.49
CA ASP A 107 8.62 15.10 1.08
C ASP A 107 7.63 13.96 0.78
N GLY A 108 7.65 13.43 -0.44
CA GLY A 108 6.97 12.20 -0.80
C GLY A 108 7.43 11.03 0.07
N ALA A 109 8.76 10.86 0.23
CA ALA A 109 9.32 9.82 1.10
C ALA A 109 8.88 9.96 2.57
N ARG A 110 8.79 11.18 3.11
CA ARG A 110 8.30 11.45 4.47
C ARG A 110 6.85 10.99 4.63
N THR A 111 6.00 11.25 3.64
CA THR A 111 4.59 10.84 3.66
C THR A 111 4.46 9.32 3.75
N ILE A 112 5.29 8.57 3.03
CA ILE A 112 5.29 7.09 3.10
C ILE A 112 5.59 6.58 4.50
N VAL A 113 6.50 7.22 5.25
CA VAL A 113 6.81 6.81 6.63
C VAL A 113 5.58 6.91 7.54
N ILE A 114 4.72 7.92 7.33
CA ILE A 114 3.49 8.11 8.11
C ILE A 114 2.54 6.92 7.93
N TYR A 115 2.39 6.40 6.70
CA TYR A 115 1.59 5.21 6.42
C TYR A 115 2.29 3.90 6.80
N PHE A 116 3.62 3.88 6.84
CA PHE A 116 4.39 2.69 7.21
C PHE A 116 4.24 2.33 8.69
N ILE A 117 4.14 3.33 9.57
CA ILE A 117 3.95 3.14 11.02
C ILE A 117 2.71 2.26 11.32
N PRO A 118 1.47 2.63 10.89
CA PRO A 118 0.32 1.78 11.13
C PRO A 118 0.41 0.44 10.40
N ALA A 119 1.05 0.36 9.23
CA ALA A 119 1.23 -0.90 8.52
C ALA A 119 2.08 -1.91 9.31
N ILE A 120 3.25 -1.47 9.82
CA ILE A 120 4.13 -2.35 10.60
C ILE A 120 3.54 -2.67 11.99
N MET A 121 2.79 -1.74 12.58
CA MET A 121 2.01 -2.01 13.80
C MET A 121 0.96 -3.10 13.55
N GLY A 122 0.28 -3.07 12.39
CA GLY A 122 -0.64 -4.12 11.98
C GLY A 122 0.02 -5.49 11.88
N VAL A 123 1.22 -5.56 11.29
CA VAL A 123 2.01 -6.81 11.25
C VAL A 123 2.30 -7.31 12.66
N TYR A 124 2.73 -6.42 13.56
CA TYR A 124 3.07 -6.80 14.94
C TYR A 124 1.84 -7.26 15.75
N TRP A 125 0.70 -6.57 15.64
CA TRP A 125 -0.51 -6.91 16.40
C TRP A 125 -1.23 -8.17 15.92
N LEU A 126 -1.00 -8.59 14.67
CA LEU A 126 -1.60 -9.78 14.08
C LEU A 126 -0.66 -10.99 14.09
N SER A 127 0.54 -10.84 14.68
CA SER A 127 1.58 -11.86 14.73
C SER A 127 1.52 -12.76 15.96
#